data_AF-Q14F33-F1
#
_entry.id   AF-Q14F33-F1
#
_cell.length_a   1.000
_cell.length_b   1.000
_cell.length_c   1.000
_cell.angle_alpha   90.00
_cell.angle_beta   90.00
_cell.angle_gamma   90.00
#
_symmetry.space_group_name_H-M   'P 1'
#
loop_
_entity.id
_entity.type
_entity.pdbx_description
1 polymer ?
#
loop_
_entity_poly.entity_id
_entity_poly.type
_entity_poly.pdbx_seq_one_letter_code
_entity_poly.pdbx_strand_id
1 'polypeptide(L)'
;VNIAPGSLDKALNQYAAHSGFTLSVDASLTRGKQSNGLHGDYDVESGLQQLLDGSGLQVKPLGNNSWTLEPAPAPKEDALTVVGDWLGDARENDVFEHAGARDVIRREDFAKTGATTMREVLNRIPGVSAPENNGTGSHDLAMNFGIRGLNPRLASRSTVLMDGIPVPFAPYGQPQLSLAP
;
A
#
# COMPACT_ATOMS: atom_id res chain seq x y z
N VAL A 1 20.86 9.44 -39.26
CA VAL A 1 21.99 8.98 -38.39
C VAL A 1 22.25 7.50 -38.63
N ASN A 2 23.52 7.07 -38.72
CA ASN A 2 23.89 5.66 -38.85
C ASN A 2 25.16 5.36 -38.03
N ILE A 3 24.99 4.66 -36.90
CA ILE A 3 26.03 4.30 -35.94
C ILE A 3 25.94 2.80 -35.69
N ALA A 4 27.02 2.09 -35.98
CA ALA A 4 27.10 0.64 -35.77
C ALA A 4 27.11 0.30 -34.26
N PRO A 5 26.57 -0.87 -33.87
CA PRO A 5 26.72 -1.38 -32.50
C PRO A 5 28.19 -1.54 -32.13
N GLY A 6 28.53 -1.27 -30.88
CA GLY A 6 29.91 -1.37 -30.40
C GLY A 6 30.12 -0.72 -29.05
N SER A 7 31.38 -0.41 -28.70
CA SER A 7 31.71 0.25 -27.43
C SER A 7 30.98 1.58 -27.31
N LEU A 8 30.32 1.80 -26.17
CA LEU A 8 29.49 2.98 -25.93
C LEU A 8 30.26 4.29 -26.16
N ASP A 9 31.53 4.35 -25.75
CA ASP A 9 32.43 5.48 -26.00
C ASP A 9 32.53 5.87 -27.48
N LYS A 10 32.69 4.88 -28.37
CA LYS A 10 32.81 5.11 -29.81
C LYS A 10 31.50 5.59 -30.40
N ALA A 11 30.39 4.96 -30.00
CA ALA A 11 29.06 5.31 -30.51
C ALA A 11 28.67 6.74 -30.11
N LEU A 12 28.91 7.13 -28.85
CA LEU A 12 28.64 8.48 -28.35
C LEU A 12 29.51 9.54 -29.03
N ASN A 13 30.80 9.27 -29.22
CA ASN A 13 31.69 10.20 -29.94
C ASN A 13 31.31 10.36 -31.41
N GLN A 14 30.90 9.28 -32.09
CA GLN A 14 30.39 9.35 -33.46
C GLN A 14 29.10 10.15 -33.54
N TYR A 15 28.20 10.00 -32.56
CA TYR A 15 26.96 10.74 -32.51
C TYR A 15 27.18 12.23 -32.27
N ALA A 16 28.04 12.58 -31.30
CA ALA A 16 28.41 13.96 -31.00
C ALA A 16 29.01 14.67 -32.23
N ALA A 17 29.90 13.98 -32.96
CA ALA A 17 30.50 14.50 -34.18
C ALA A 17 29.49 14.69 -35.32
N HIS A 18 28.49 13.81 -35.44
CA HIS A 18 27.47 13.89 -36.49
C HIS A 18 26.43 14.98 -36.21
N SER A 19 26.02 15.13 -34.96
CA SER A 19 24.96 16.05 -34.53
C SER A 19 25.46 17.42 -34.07
N GLY A 20 26.78 17.64 -34.01
CA GLY A 20 27.38 18.94 -33.69
C GLY A 20 27.16 19.41 -32.25
N PHE A 21 26.99 18.48 -31.31
CA PHE A 21 26.89 18.78 -29.88
C PHE A 21 28.18 18.41 -29.15
N THR A 22 28.40 19.03 -27.99
CA THR A 22 29.51 18.66 -27.11
C THR A 22 29.03 17.68 -26.06
N LEU A 23 29.74 16.56 -25.89
CA LEU A 23 29.48 15.59 -24.82
C LEU A 23 30.61 15.64 -23.81
N SER A 24 30.30 16.01 -22.57
CA SER A 24 31.23 15.92 -21.44
C SER A 24 30.89 14.71 -20.60
N VAL A 25 31.69 13.66 -20.70
CA VAL A 25 31.48 12.38 -20.01
C VAL A 25 32.76 11.94 -19.30
N ASP A 26 32.62 11.42 -18.09
CA ASP A 26 33.72 10.71 -17.44
C ASP A 26 33.89 9.33 -18.09
N ALA A 27 35.06 9.07 -18.68
CA ALA A 27 35.37 7.81 -19.36
C ALA A 27 35.31 6.57 -18.45
N SER A 28 35.21 6.74 -17.13
CA SER A 28 34.93 5.63 -16.20
C SER A 28 33.49 5.15 -16.27
N LEU A 29 32.52 6.01 -16.60
CA LEU A 29 31.09 5.67 -16.65
C LEU A 29 30.74 4.82 -17.88
N THR A 30 31.44 5.04 -18.99
CA THR A 30 31.21 4.39 -20.28
C THR A 30 32.13 3.18 -20.51
N ARG A 31 33.18 3.02 -19.69
CA ARG A 31 34.17 1.95 -19.83
C ARG A 31 33.53 0.57 -19.76
N GLY A 32 33.77 -0.25 -20.79
CA GLY A 32 33.25 -1.61 -20.87
C GLY A 32 31.76 -1.71 -21.16
N LYS A 33 31.05 -0.57 -21.32
CA LYS A 33 29.65 -0.54 -21.74
C LYS A 33 29.56 -0.66 -23.26
N GLN A 34 28.48 -1.27 -23.73
CA GLN A 34 28.19 -1.43 -25.15
C GLN A 34 26.94 -0.61 -25.49
N SER A 35 26.87 -0.17 -26.74
CA SER A 35 25.69 0.46 -27.33
C SER A 35 25.14 -0.44 -28.43
N ASN A 36 23.82 -0.47 -28.55
CA ASN A 36 23.11 -1.18 -29.63
C ASN A 36 23.21 -0.46 -30.99
N GLY A 37 23.93 0.67 -31.04
CA GLY A 37 24.00 1.51 -32.24
C GLY A 37 22.72 2.32 -32.44
N LEU A 38 22.72 3.15 -33.47
CA LEU A 38 21.61 4.06 -33.78
C LEU A 38 21.45 4.20 -35.29
N HIS A 39 20.28 3.83 -35.82
CA HIS A 39 20.00 3.87 -37.26
C HIS A 39 18.63 4.50 -37.51
N GLY A 40 18.60 5.60 -38.25
CA GLY A 40 17.37 6.33 -38.58
C GLY A 40 17.49 7.82 -38.29
N ASP A 41 16.35 8.50 -38.26
CA ASP A 41 16.25 9.92 -37.95
C ASP A 41 15.88 10.09 -36.47
N TYR A 42 16.78 10.70 -35.71
CA TYR A 42 16.64 10.91 -34.28
C TYR A 42 17.09 12.32 -33.93
N ASP A 43 16.29 12.99 -33.09
CA ASP A 43 16.71 14.20 -32.40
C ASP A 43 17.84 13.89 -31.41
N VAL A 44 18.63 14.91 -31.06
CA VAL A 44 19.84 14.76 -30.20
C VAL A 44 19.54 14.03 -28.89
N GLU A 45 18.45 14.41 -28.21
CA GLU A 45 18.06 13.80 -26.93
C GLU A 45 17.60 12.35 -27.12
N SER A 46 16.69 12.11 -28.07
CA SER A 46 16.15 10.78 -28.37
C SER A 46 17.25 9.80 -28.83
N GLY A 47 18.19 10.27 -29.64
CA GLY A 47 19.33 9.45 -30.08
C GLY A 47 20.31 9.15 -28.96
N LEU A 48 20.58 10.10 -28.06
CA LEU A 48 21.39 9.86 -26.86
C LEU A 48 20.71 8.84 -25.94
N GLN A 49 19.42 8.97 -25.68
CA GLN A 49 18.67 8.00 -24.88
C GLN A 49 18.73 6.59 -25.48
N GLN A 50 18.55 6.47 -26.81
CA GLN A 50 18.62 5.18 -27.50
C GLN A 50 20.03 4.55 -27.44
N LEU A 51 21.07 5.36 -27.54
CA LEU A 51 22.46 4.88 -27.45
C LEU A 51 22.83 4.42 -26.04
N LEU A 52 22.21 5.01 -25.01
CA LEU A 52 22.43 4.71 -23.59
C LEU A 52 21.53 3.58 -23.08
N ASP A 53 20.58 3.10 -23.88
CA ASP A 53 19.70 2.01 -23.50
C ASP A 53 20.49 0.76 -23.08
N GLY A 54 20.14 0.19 -21.93
CA GLY A 54 20.86 -0.93 -21.31
C GLY A 54 22.22 -0.59 -20.65
N SER A 55 22.72 0.65 -20.75
CA SER A 55 23.99 1.04 -20.11
C SER A 55 23.86 1.39 -18.63
N GLY A 56 22.65 1.73 -18.18
CA GLY A 56 22.36 2.24 -16.83
C GLY A 56 22.77 3.70 -16.63
N LEU A 57 22.87 4.47 -17.72
CA LEU A 57 23.22 5.88 -17.73
C LEU A 57 22.06 6.71 -18.29
N GLN A 58 21.93 7.94 -17.82
CA GLN A 58 21.00 8.94 -18.33
C GLN A 58 21.77 10.14 -18.87
N VAL A 59 21.22 10.76 -19.92
CA VAL A 59 21.75 12.00 -20.48
C VAL A 59 21.14 13.20 -19.75
N LYS A 60 21.93 14.25 -19.52
CA LYS A 60 21.48 15.51 -18.93
C LYS A 60 22.01 16.70 -19.72
N PRO A 61 21.16 17.67 -20.09
CA PRO A 61 21.60 18.88 -20.78
C PRO A 61 22.37 19.80 -19.82
N LEU A 62 23.53 20.29 -20.25
CA LEU A 62 24.34 21.27 -19.53
C LEU A 62 24.11 22.71 -20.04
N GLY A 63 23.36 22.87 -21.15
CA GLY A 63 23.12 24.14 -21.84
C GLY A 63 24.03 24.36 -23.04
N ASN A 64 23.66 25.28 -23.95
CA ASN A 64 24.44 25.64 -25.15
C ASN A 64 24.89 24.44 -26.01
N ASN A 65 23.98 23.50 -26.30
CA ASN A 65 24.27 22.27 -27.08
C ASN A 65 25.35 21.38 -26.44
N SER A 66 25.51 21.45 -25.12
CA SER A 66 26.37 20.58 -24.32
C SER A 66 25.55 19.61 -23.47
N TRP A 67 25.99 18.35 -23.43
CA TRP A 67 25.33 17.25 -22.72
C TRP A 67 26.33 16.53 -21.81
N THR A 68 25.83 15.96 -20.73
CA THR A 68 26.62 15.11 -19.81
C THR A 68 25.89 13.82 -19.50
N LEU A 69 26.61 12.83 -18.94
CA LEU A 69 26.04 11.55 -18.51
C LEU A 69 26.10 11.43 -16.99
N GLU A 70 25.01 10.96 -16.41
CA GLU A 70 24.92 10.60 -14.99
C GLU A 70 24.43 9.15 -14.89
N PRO A 71 24.76 8.40 -13.83
CA PRO A 71 24.13 7.12 -13.54
C PRO A 71 22.62 7.29 -13.48
N ALA A 72 21.88 6.44 -14.20
CA ALA A 72 20.44 6.43 -14.11
C ALA A 72 20.04 6.06 -12.67
N PRO A 73 19.10 6.80 -12.03
CA PRO A 73 18.60 6.43 -10.72
C PRO A 73 18.01 5.01 -10.83
N ALA A 74 18.42 4.14 -9.89
CA ALA A 74 17.87 2.80 -9.84
C ALA A 74 16.33 2.89 -9.74
N PRO A 75 15.57 2.10 -10.53
CA PRO A 75 14.13 2.06 -10.39
C PRO A 75 13.80 1.72 -8.93
N LYS A 76 13.13 2.65 -8.25
CA LYS A 76 12.53 2.35 -6.94
C LYS A 76 11.37 1.41 -7.20
N GLU A 77 11.57 0.14 -6.91
CA GLU A 77 10.45 -0.80 -6.89
C GLU A 77 9.54 -0.43 -5.71
N ASP A 78 8.25 -0.24 -6.01
CA ASP A 78 7.24 -0.09 -4.97
C ASP A 78 7.12 -1.42 -4.23
N ALA A 79 7.59 -1.44 -2.99
CA ALA A 79 7.51 -2.62 -2.14
C ALA A 79 6.04 -2.93 -1.81
N LEU A 80 5.51 -4.02 -2.36
CA LEU A 80 4.20 -4.55 -2.01
C LEU A 80 4.30 -5.37 -0.72
N THR A 81 3.81 -4.83 0.39
CA THR A 81 3.70 -5.56 1.66
C THR A 81 2.39 -6.34 1.72
N VAL A 82 2.47 -7.66 1.84
CA VAL A 82 1.31 -8.54 2.04
C VAL A 82 1.08 -8.76 3.53
N VAL A 83 -0.10 -8.39 4.03
CA VAL A 83 -0.50 -8.58 5.42
C VAL A 83 -1.45 -9.77 5.51
N GLY A 84 -1.05 -10.84 6.21
CA GLY A 84 -1.84 -12.07 6.34
C GLY A 84 -2.91 -12.03 7.43
N ASP A 85 -2.70 -11.22 8.47
CA ASP A 85 -3.67 -10.99 9.53
C ASP A 85 -3.96 -9.49 9.62
N TRP A 86 -5.14 -9.11 9.10
CA TRP A 86 -5.60 -7.73 9.05
C TRP A 86 -6.00 -7.19 10.43
N LEU A 87 -6.37 -8.07 11.37
CA LEU A 87 -6.77 -7.67 12.72
C LEU A 87 -5.55 -7.59 13.63
N GLY A 88 -4.73 -8.64 13.71
CA GLY A 88 -3.52 -8.66 14.55
C GLY A 88 -3.77 -8.29 16.01
N ASP A 89 -2.71 -7.84 16.70
CA ASP A 89 -2.74 -7.50 18.14
C ASP A 89 -3.39 -6.14 18.46
N ALA A 90 -3.81 -5.39 17.44
CA ALA A 90 -4.46 -4.09 17.59
C ALA A 90 -3.66 -3.08 18.46
N ARG A 91 -2.34 -3.02 18.29
CA ARG A 91 -1.49 -2.07 19.05
C ARG A 91 -1.83 -0.64 18.64
N GLU A 92 -1.42 0.32 19.44
CA GLU A 92 -1.75 1.73 19.23
C GLU A 92 -1.37 2.23 17.81
N ASN A 93 -0.16 1.90 17.34
CA ASN A 93 0.26 2.21 15.98
C ASN A 93 -0.59 1.51 14.92
N ASP A 94 -0.99 0.25 15.15
CA ASP A 94 -1.82 -0.52 14.21
C ASP A 94 -3.25 0.03 14.12
N VAL A 95 -3.71 0.70 15.17
CA VAL A 95 -5.01 1.41 15.19
C VAL A 95 -4.90 2.75 14.50
N PHE A 96 -3.81 3.49 14.73
CA PHE A 96 -3.57 4.80 14.12
C PHE A 96 -3.38 4.71 12.60
N GLU A 97 -2.57 3.76 12.13
CA GLU A 97 -2.30 3.55 10.70
C GLU A 97 -3.42 2.78 10.00
N HIS A 98 -4.47 2.37 10.73
CA HIS A 98 -5.55 1.60 10.14
C HIS A 98 -6.33 2.44 9.13
N ALA A 99 -6.49 1.91 7.92
CA ALA A 99 -7.34 2.53 6.91
C ALA A 99 -8.82 2.35 7.29
N GLY A 100 -9.36 3.28 8.09
CA GLY A 100 -10.76 3.32 8.51
C GLY A 100 -10.94 3.48 10.02
N ALA A 101 -12.21 3.49 10.47
CA ALA A 101 -12.52 3.61 11.89
C ALA A 101 -12.30 2.28 12.62
N ARG A 102 -11.41 2.29 13.62
CA ARG A 102 -11.08 1.14 14.46
C ARG A 102 -11.01 1.58 15.92
N ASP A 103 -11.82 0.95 16.76
CA ASP A 103 -11.80 1.16 18.22
C ASP A 103 -11.39 -0.13 18.92
N VAL A 104 -10.56 -0.02 19.95
CA VAL A 104 -10.06 -1.14 20.75
C VAL A 104 -10.32 -0.85 22.22
N ILE A 105 -11.08 -1.71 22.88
CA ILE A 105 -11.32 -1.62 24.33
C ILE A 105 -10.62 -2.80 25.00
N ARG A 106 -9.67 -2.52 25.89
CA ARG A 106 -8.89 -3.55 26.59
C ARG A 106 -9.45 -3.86 27.96
N ARG A 107 -9.03 -4.99 28.54
CA ARG A 107 -9.54 -5.48 29.83
C ARG A 107 -9.34 -4.46 30.96
N GLU A 108 -8.23 -3.75 30.96
CA GLU A 108 -7.92 -2.67 31.89
C GLU A 108 -8.93 -1.51 31.81
N ASP A 109 -9.48 -1.24 30.62
CA ASP A 109 -10.48 -0.18 30.44
C ASP A 109 -11.83 -0.59 31.03
N PHE A 110 -12.15 -1.89 31.03
CA PHE A 110 -13.36 -2.41 31.66
C PHE A 110 -13.29 -2.15 33.17
N ALA A 111 -12.15 -2.46 33.79
CA ALA A 111 -11.93 -2.23 35.21
C ALA A 111 -11.96 -0.74 35.58
N LYS A 112 -11.31 0.12 34.77
CA LYS A 112 -11.31 1.58 34.99
C LYS A 112 -12.71 2.20 34.86
N THR A 113 -13.51 1.68 33.95
CA THR A 113 -14.86 2.21 33.68
C THR A 113 -15.94 1.58 34.55
N GLY A 114 -15.62 0.51 35.29
CA GLY A 114 -16.60 -0.25 36.06
C GLY A 114 -17.59 -1.01 35.20
N ALA A 115 -17.27 -1.23 33.92
CA ALA A 115 -18.15 -1.95 33.00
C ALA A 115 -18.22 -3.43 33.41
N THR A 116 -19.42 -3.88 33.75
CA THR A 116 -19.67 -5.26 34.21
C THR A 116 -20.34 -6.11 33.14
N THR A 117 -20.92 -5.47 32.12
CA THR A 117 -21.61 -6.14 31.01
C THR A 117 -21.01 -5.73 29.67
N MET A 118 -21.06 -6.63 28.68
CA MET A 118 -20.60 -6.32 27.31
C MET A 118 -21.36 -5.12 26.71
N ARG A 119 -22.65 -4.99 27.04
CA ARG A 119 -23.50 -3.87 26.63
C ARG A 119 -22.95 -2.52 27.07
N GLU A 120 -22.46 -2.40 28.31
CA GLU A 120 -21.85 -1.16 28.81
C GLU A 120 -20.59 -0.81 28.03
N VAL A 121 -19.77 -1.81 27.73
CA VAL A 121 -18.56 -1.64 26.92
C VAL A 121 -18.92 -1.18 25.51
N LEU A 122 -19.88 -1.84 24.86
CA LEU A 122 -20.30 -1.53 23.49
C LEU A 122 -20.90 -0.12 23.38
N ASN A 123 -21.74 0.30 24.32
CA ASN A 123 -22.32 1.65 24.32
C ASN A 123 -21.29 2.78 24.55
N ARG A 124 -20.06 2.44 24.95
CA ARG A 124 -18.97 3.40 25.09
C ARG A 124 -18.23 3.66 23.79
N ILE A 125 -18.38 2.78 22.80
CA ILE A 125 -17.76 2.93 21.48
C ILE A 125 -18.60 3.91 20.66
N PRO A 126 -18.00 5.00 20.13
CA PRO A 126 -18.72 5.96 19.30
C PRO A 126 -19.38 5.29 18.08
N GLY A 127 -20.67 5.56 17.88
CA GLY A 127 -21.43 4.99 16.77
C GLY A 127 -21.87 3.55 16.97
N VAL A 128 -21.65 2.96 18.14
CA VAL A 128 -22.23 1.67 18.54
C VAL A 128 -23.39 1.91 19.51
N SER A 129 -24.48 1.18 19.32
CA SER A 129 -25.66 1.23 20.19
C SER A 129 -26.06 -0.19 20.58
N ALA A 130 -26.15 -0.46 21.88
CA ALA A 130 -26.57 -1.72 22.45
C ALA A 130 -27.74 -1.48 23.42
N PRO A 131 -29.00 -1.47 22.91
CA PRO A 131 -30.17 -1.27 23.75
C PRO A 131 -30.43 -2.48 24.67
N GLU A 132 -31.29 -2.28 25.65
CA GLU A 132 -31.77 -3.39 26.48
C GLU A 132 -32.55 -4.42 25.66
N ASN A 133 -32.40 -5.70 26.04
CA ASN A 133 -33.16 -6.79 25.44
C ASN A 133 -34.58 -6.79 25.99
N ASN A 134 -35.56 -6.48 25.14
CA ASN A 134 -36.97 -6.54 25.47
C ASN A 134 -37.68 -7.65 24.66
N GLY A 135 -37.86 -8.83 25.25
CA GLY A 135 -38.56 -9.94 24.60
C GLY A 135 -38.53 -11.27 25.36
N THR A 136 -39.37 -12.23 24.97
CA THR A 136 -39.37 -13.59 25.50
C THR A 136 -38.18 -14.38 24.92
N GLY A 137 -37.17 -14.64 25.77
CA GLY A 137 -35.86 -15.19 25.36
C GLY A 137 -34.67 -14.31 25.76
N SER A 138 -34.93 -13.14 26.36
CA SER A 138 -33.93 -12.18 26.83
C SER A 138 -33.06 -12.74 27.95
N HIS A 139 -31.92 -13.29 27.59
CA HIS A 139 -30.80 -13.46 28.51
C HIS A 139 -29.75 -12.39 28.18
N ASP A 140 -28.87 -12.08 29.14
CA ASP A 140 -27.69 -11.19 28.95
C ASP A 140 -26.76 -11.69 27.82
N LEU A 141 -27.03 -12.89 27.36
CA LEU A 141 -26.36 -13.62 26.31
C LEU A 141 -26.87 -13.32 24.90
N ALA A 142 -28.13 -12.90 24.75
CA ALA A 142 -28.71 -12.55 23.46
C ALA A 142 -28.30 -11.12 23.11
N MET A 143 -27.37 -10.91 22.20
CA MET A 143 -26.81 -9.57 22.00
C MET A 143 -27.59 -8.76 20.96
N ASN A 144 -28.25 -7.69 21.41
CA ASN A 144 -28.77 -6.64 20.55
C ASN A 144 -27.75 -5.49 20.48
N PHE A 145 -27.09 -5.33 19.35
CA PHE A 145 -26.28 -4.15 19.08
C PHE A 145 -26.26 -3.80 17.60
N GLY A 146 -26.14 -2.51 17.33
CA GLY A 146 -26.09 -1.92 16.01
C GLY A 146 -24.90 -0.98 15.88
N ILE A 147 -24.35 -0.90 14.67
CA ILE A 147 -23.20 -0.06 14.34
C ILE A 147 -23.68 1.00 13.32
N ARG A 148 -23.27 2.26 13.50
CA ARG A 148 -23.58 3.39 12.62
C ARG A 148 -25.09 3.56 12.36
N GLY A 149 -25.91 3.40 13.40
CA GLY A 149 -27.37 3.57 13.32
C GLY A 149 -28.12 2.41 12.65
N LEU A 150 -27.45 1.29 12.34
CA LEU A 150 -28.12 0.07 11.88
C LEU A 150 -28.98 -0.55 12.97
N ASN A 151 -30.03 -1.27 12.54
CA ASN A 151 -30.96 -1.94 13.44
C ASN A 151 -30.21 -2.88 14.40
N PRO A 152 -30.27 -2.65 15.73
CA PRO A 152 -29.53 -3.44 16.69
C PRO A 152 -30.13 -4.82 16.94
N ARG A 153 -31.35 -5.10 16.45
CA ARG A 153 -32.07 -6.34 16.73
C ARG A 153 -31.28 -7.55 16.24
N LEU A 154 -30.90 -8.37 17.22
CA LEU A 154 -30.22 -9.65 17.10
C LEU A 154 -28.84 -9.57 16.43
N ALA A 155 -28.24 -8.37 16.40
CA ALA A 155 -27.00 -8.10 15.68
C ALA A 155 -27.01 -8.57 14.21
N SER A 156 -28.20 -8.71 13.60
CA SER A 156 -28.41 -9.34 12.28
C SER A 156 -27.68 -8.66 11.11
N ARG A 157 -27.22 -7.42 11.30
CA ARG A 157 -26.48 -6.63 10.31
C ARG A 157 -25.01 -6.42 10.66
N SER A 158 -24.53 -7.08 11.70
CA SER A 158 -23.16 -6.98 12.20
C SER A 158 -22.48 -8.34 12.10
N THR A 159 -21.25 -8.38 11.59
CA THR A 159 -20.42 -9.59 11.65
C THR A 159 -19.71 -9.61 12.99
N VAL A 160 -19.83 -10.73 13.71
CA VAL A 160 -19.12 -10.96 14.98
C VAL A 160 -18.10 -12.05 14.78
N LEU A 161 -16.90 -11.80 15.28
CA LEU A 161 -15.82 -12.77 15.30
C LEU A 161 -15.48 -13.05 16.76
N MET A 162 -15.34 -14.31 17.12
CA MET A 162 -14.78 -14.76 18.40
C MET A 162 -13.40 -15.35 18.08
N ASP A 163 -12.35 -14.79 18.68
CA ASP A 163 -10.96 -15.20 18.45
C ASP A 163 -10.57 -15.24 16.95
N GLY A 164 -11.10 -14.30 16.16
CA GLY A 164 -10.86 -14.21 14.72
C GLY A 164 -11.74 -15.14 13.85
N ILE A 165 -12.64 -15.91 14.46
CA ILE A 165 -13.54 -16.84 13.75
C ILE A 165 -14.96 -16.27 13.71
N PRO A 166 -15.63 -16.18 12.55
CA PRO A 166 -17.01 -15.71 12.46
C PRO A 166 -17.97 -16.57 13.30
N VAL A 167 -18.80 -15.93 14.12
CA VAL A 167 -19.84 -16.60 14.91
C VAL A 167 -21.13 -16.63 14.09
N PRO A 168 -21.59 -17.80 13.60
CA PRO A 168 -22.78 -17.89 12.77
C PRO A 168 -24.06 -17.74 13.61
N PHE A 169 -25.09 -17.11 13.02
CA PHE A 169 -26.44 -17.14 13.57
C PHE A 169 -27.02 -18.54 13.41
N ALA A 170 -27.60 -19.11 14.48
CA ALA A 170 -28.21 -20.44 14.41
C ALA A 170 -29.37 -20.46 13.39
N PRO A 171 -29.30 -21.24 12.29
CA PRO A 171 -30.27 -21.15 11.18
C PRO A 171 -31.67 -21.68 11.52
N TYR A 172 -31.82 -22.42 12.62
CA TYR A 172 -33.08 -23.05 13.03
C TYR A 172 -33.49 -22.77 14.49
N GLY A 173 -32.78 -21.86 15.18
CA GLY A 173 -33.21 -21.29 16.47
C GLY A 173 -33.85 -19.91 16.25
N GLN A 174 -34.44 -19.32 17.30
CA GLN A 174 -34.67 -17.87 17.27
C GLN A 174 -33.34 -17.21 16.89
N PRO A 175 -33.28 -16.38 15.82
CA PRO A 175 -32.02 -15.95 15.21
C PRO A 175 -31.33 -14.92 16.09
N GLN A 176 -30.78 -15.33 17.24
CA GLN A 176 -30.09 -14.49 18.19
C GLN A 176 -28.63 -14.93 18.28
N LEU A 177 -27.72 -13.94 18.24
CA LEU A 177 -26.33 -14.16 18.60
C LEU A 177 -26.27 -14.44 20.11
N SER A 178 -25.76 -15.61 20.48
CA SER A 178 -25.65 -16.09 21.86
C SER A 178 -24.20 -16.47 22.16
N LEU A 179 -23.60 -15.90 23.20
CA LEU A 179 -22.21 -16.15 23.63
C LEU A 179 -22.13 -17.12 24.83
N ALA A 180 -22.97 -18.15 24.87
CA ALA A 180 -22.88 -19.16 25.93
C ALA A 180 -21.51 -19.87 25.87
N PRO A 181 -20.93 -20.28 27.02
CA PRO A 181 -19.92 -21.32 27.02
C PRO A 181 -20.46 -22.63 26.45
#